data_AF-A0A4R4MF48-F1
#
_entry.id   AF-A0A4R4MF48-F1
#
_cell.length_a   1.000
_cell.length_b   1.000
_cell.length_c   1.000
_cell.angle_alpha   90.00
_cell.angle_beta   90.00
_cell.angle_gamma   90.00
#
_symmetry.space_group_name_H-M   'P 1'
#
loop_
_entity.id
_entity.type
_entity.pdbx_description
1 polymer ?
#
loop_
_entity_poly.entity_id
_entity_poly.type
_entity_poly.pdbx_seq_one_letter_code
_entity_poly.pdbx_strand_id
1 'polypeptide(L)'
;MVPQRRSSAGFAAGSGERPTDRVGPVRCGRDGRDRRVCGFCTIWSDMLTSLSPGSEPPMTQTPDAAIAGDAAQRRAPEHASKASQAQGAGNGGAVPRARDPHLDNAKFIAILLVATGHGMAGVDEVPLASATYYFLYLFHMPVFVVICGYVSKRFTLTDGNAVKHVRSTLAPYLIFQTAYSLFAWGFGDRPFEIGLLNPYYITWFLLALFIWRISTPLWRRMRFPVAVSVVVALLAFMSDLGGTLDLYRILGLMPFFVLGLVLRPEMLEILRRTAVRVLGAVTLAAAFVGMYVAYPHMDARWVRWTHSNADMGVGEVTGTAMRMGLLLTGLVLAAAFLAVVPSRQTWYTGMATLYTYLLHGFFTRLFTFTGWNEADWLNTVPGVLLVAVVCCVGATLLGTSPVRRVTRWAVEPDIRPLFSKQ
;
A
#
# COMPACT_ATOMS: atom_id res chain seq x y z
N MET A 1 48.57 24.48 40.05
CA MET A 1 47.92 23.28 40.64
C MET A 1 46.61 23.70 41.29
N VAL A 2 45.58 22.85 41.23
CA VAL A 2 44.45 22.68 42.20
C VAL A 2 43.89 23.96 42.86
N PRO A 3 42.61 24.29 42.61
CA PRO A 3 41.59 23.87 43.59
C PRO A 3 40.34 23.21 42.99
N GLN A 4 39.94 22.09 43.60
CA GLN A 4 38.54 21.66 43.66
C GLN A 4 37.95 22.06 45.01
N ARG A 5 36.67 22.45 45.03
CA ARG A 5 35.74 22.10 46.12
C ARG A 5 34.30 22.11 45.59
N ARG A 6 33.61 20.98 45.73
CA ARG A 6 32.14 20.92 45.66
C ARG A 6 31.57 21.28 47.04
N SER A 7 30.38 21.86 47.05
CA SER A 7 29.36 21.55 48.07
C SER A 7 27.97 21.77 47.47
N SER A 8 26.91 21.39 48.18
CA SER A 8 25.60 21.10 47.58
C SER A 8 24.39 21.40 48.48
N ALA A 9 23.24 21.57 47.82
CA ALA A 9 21.87 21.41 48.33
C ALA A 9 21.32 22.50 49.27
N GLY A 10 19.97 22.59 49.28
CA GLY A 10 19.20 23.23 50.36
C GLY A 10 18.34 24.43 49.94
N PHE A 11 17.11 24.19 49.48
CA PHE A 11 15.99 25.13 49.68
C PHE A 11 14.65 24.39 49.74
N ALA A 12 13.80 24.73 50.70
CA ALA A 12 12.52 24.06 50.96
C ALA A 12 11.54 24.95 51.78
N ALA A 13 10.23 24.67 51.65
CA ALA A 13 9.09 25.40 52.24
C ALA A 13 8.92 26.86 51.74
N GLY A 14 7.72 27.42 51.60
CA GLY A 14 6.32 26.94 51.74
C GLY A 14 5.36 28.01 51.17
N SER A 15 4.03 27.97 51.25
CA SER A 15 3.05 26.95 51.70
C SER A 15 1.62 27.46 51.45
N GLY A 16 0.63 26.58 51.20
CA GLY A 16 -0.80 26.92 51.04
C GLY A 16 -1.29 27.00 49.57
N GLU A 17 -2.53 26.66 49.20
CA GLU A 17 -3.69 26.16 49.98
C GLU A 17 -4.54 25.13 49.18
N ARG A 18 -5.50 24.48 49.85
CA ARG A 18 -6.55 23.51 49.40
C ARG A 18 -7.71 23.57 50.43
N PRO A 19 -8.94 23.03 50.22
CA PRO A 19 -9.46 22.07 49.23
C PRO A 19 -10.48 22.75 48.27
N THR A 20 -11.49 22.17 47.59
CA THR A 20 -12.21 20.86 47.54
C THR A 20 -12.29 20.35 46.07
N ASP A 21 -13.11 19.38 45.60
CA ASP A 21 -14.20 18.57 46.18
C ASP A 21 -14.29 17.15 45.56
N ARG A 22 -15.15 16.28 46.11
CA ARG A 22 -15.28 14.86 45.73
C ARG A 22 -16.43 14.60 44.74
N VAL A 23 -16.20 13.73 43.76
CA VAL A 23 -17.28 12.95 43.09
C VAL A 23 -16.88 11.48 42.99
N GLY A 24 -17.75 10.59 43.44
CA GLY A 24 -17.60 9.12 43.34
C GLY A 24 -18.42 8.51 42.20
N PRO A 25 -18.33 7.18 41.97
CA PRO A 25 -19.01 6.52 40.86
C PRO A 25 -20.54 6.46 41.05
N VAL A 26 -21.28 6.89 40.03
CA VAL A 26 -22.74 6.84 40.02
C VAL A 26 -23.23 5.42 39.76
N ARG A 27 -24.05 4.87 40.67
CA ARG A 27 -24.75 3.59 40.46
C ARG A 27 -26.05 3.80 39.66
N CYS A 28 -26.42 2.77 38.91
CA CYS A 28 -27.69 2.71 38.17
C CYS A 28 -28.90 2.67 39.12
N GLY A 29 -29.91 3.49 38.85
CA GLY A 29 -31.21 3.48 39.54
C GLY A 29 -32.34 3.02 38.62
N ARG A 30 -33.33 2.31 39.18
CA ARG A 30 -34.58 1.94 38.50
C ARG A 30 -35.68 2.98 38.76
N ASP A 31 -36.74 2.85 37.96
CA ASP A 31 -38.00 3.58 37.98
C ASP A 31 -37.92 5.07 37.55
N GLY A 32 -38.92 5.61 36.83
CA GLY A 32 -40.05 4.92 36.20
C GLY A 32 -41.19 5.84 35.76
N ARG A 33 -41.45 5.92 34.44
CA ARG A 33 -42.34 6.88 33.72
C ARG A 33 -41.71 8.28 33.65
N ASP A 34 -41.43 8.83 32.47
CA ASP A 34 -42.47 9.22 31.51
C ASP A 34 -42.17 8.83 30.03
N ARG A 35 -43.11 9.08 29.11
CA ARG A 35 -43.05 8.79 27.67
C ARG A 35 -43.36 10.03 26.81
N ARG A 36 -42.41 10.45 25.97
CA ARG A 36 -42.56 10.93 24.57
C ARG A 36 -41.18 11.32 24.05
N VAL A 37 -40.52 10.46 23.26
CA VAL A 37 -40.68 10.36 21.78
C VAL A 37 -40.17 11.62 21.06
N CYS A 38 -38.93 11.53 20.61
CA CYS A 38 -38.49 12.06 19.32
C CYS A 38 -37.39 11.11 18.83
N GLY A 39 -37.55 10.45 17.68
CA GLY A 39 -36.70 9.32 17.32
C GLY A 39 -36.52 9.15 15.82
N PHE A 40 -35.35 8.62 15.43
CA PHE A 40 -35.09 8.15 14.07
C PHE A 40 -34.04 7.03 14.09
N CYS A 41 -34.45 5.82 14.47
CA CYS A 41 -33.58 4.63 14.48
C CYS A 41 -34.39 3.35 14.21
N THR A 42 -35.20 3.36 13.13
CA THR A 42 -36.12 2.26 12.77
C THR A 42 -36.39 2.19 11.26
N ILE A 43 -35.35 2.19 10.42
CA ILE A 43 -35.45 1.91 8.98
C ILE A 43 -34.33 0.96 8.53
N TRP A 44 -34.29 -0.25 9.10
CA TRP A 44 -33.35 -1.32 8.70
C TRP A 44 -33.85 -2.75 9.00
N SER A 45 -35.18 -2.97 9.08
CA SER A 45 -35.80 -4.28 9.40
C SER A 45 -36.67 -4.84 8.27
N ASP A 46 -37.43 -4.02 7.56
CA ASP A 46 -38.56 -4.48 6.73
C ASP A 46 -38.24 -4.58 5.22
N MET A 47 -36.99 -4.87 4.86
CA MET A 47 -36.54 -5.00 3.46
C MET A 47 -35.84 -6.33 3.14
N LEU A 48 -36.18 -7.41 3.86
CA LEU A 48 -35.63 -8.76 3.66
C LEU A 48 -36.68 -9.90 3.72
N THR A 49 -37.95 -9.64 3.37
CA THR A 49 -39.02 -10.66 3.47
C THR A 49 -39.95 -10.75 2.24
N SER A 50 -39.38 -10.67 1.03
CA SER A 50 -39.88 -11.28 -0.22
C SER A 50 -38.72 -11.24 -1.25
N LEU A 51 -38.54 -12.16 -2.21
CA LEU A 51 -39.40 -13.17 -2.82
C LEU A 51 -38.65 -14.52 -3.01
N SER A 52 -39.38 -15.64 -3.05
CA SER A 52 -38.92 -16.97 -3.53
C SER A 52 -40.14 -17.92 -3.63
N PRO A 53 -40.14 -18.99 -4.45
CA PRO A 53 -39.84 -19.03 -5.89
C PRO A 53 -40.93 -19.78 -6.72
N GLY A 54 -40.90 -19.68 -8.07
CA GLY A 54 -41.36 -20.76 -8.97
C GLY A 54 -42.50 -20.48 -9.98
N SER A 55 -42.80 -21.54 -10.76
CA SER A 55 -43.85 -21.75 -11.79
C SER A 55 -43.78 -21.03 -13.16
N GLU A 56 -43.56 -21.86 -14.20
CA GLU A 56 -44.08 -21.79 -15.58
C GLU A 56 -45.36 -22.67 -15.68
N PRO A 57 -46.05 -22.82 -16.85
CA PRO A 57 -46.34 -21.93 -17.98
C PRO A 57 -47.89 -21.78 -18.16
N PRO A 58 -48.45 -21.40 -19.35
CA PRO A 58 -48.73 -22.41 -20.39
C PRO A 58 -48.54 -21.92 -21.86
N MET A 59 -48.77 -22.81 -22.84
CA MET A 59 -48.63 -22.59 -24.29
C MET A 59 -49.87 -21.92 -24.93
N THR A 60 -49.74 -21.29 -26.12
CA THR A 60 -50.36 -21.79 -27.38
C THR A 60 -49.95 -21.06 -28.68
N GLN A 61 -49.78 -21.84 -29.75
CA GLN A 61 -50.11 -21.61 -31.18
C GLN A 61 -49.34 -20.59 -32.07
N THR A 62 -48.75 -21.15 -33.14
CA THR A 62 -48.34 -20.54 -34.43
C THR A 62 -49.55 -20.42 -35.40
N PRO A 63 -49.46 -19.67 -36.53
CA PRO A 63 -49.09 -20.32 -37.81
C PRO A 63 -48.37 -19.47 -38.90
N ASP A 64 -47.42 -20.13 -39.60
CA ASP A 64 -47.18 -20.20 -41.07
C ASP A 64 -46.85 -19.00 -42.00
N ALA A 65 -46.38 -19.38 -43.21
CA ALA A 65 -45.96 -18.61 -44.41
C ALA A 65 -44.66 -17.78 -44.30
N ALA A 66 -43.50 -18.09 -44.91
CA ALA A 66 -43.05 -18.96 -46.02
C ALA A 66 -43.09 -18.37 -47.46
N ILE A 67 -41.89 -18.22 -48.07
CA ILE A 67 -41.46 -18.10 -49.49
C ILE A 67 -39.92 -17.94 -49.39
N ALA A 68 -39.05 -18.88 -49.78
CA ALA A 68 -38.70 -19.39 -51.13
C ALA A 68 -38.11 -18.30 -52.06
N GLY A 69 -36.94 -18.43 -52.69
CA GLY A 69 -35.90 -19.47 -52.68
C GLY A 69 -35.24 -19.60 -54.07
N ASP A 70 -33.99 -20.02 -54.16
CA ASP A 70 -33.46 -20.73 -55.36
C ASP A 70 -32.18 -21.52 -55.03
N ALA A 71 -31.77 -22.43 -55.92
CA ALA A 71 -30.71 -23.41 -55.69
C ALA A 71 -29.72 -23.55 -56.87
N ALA A 72 -28.47 -23.93 -56.57
CA ALA A 72 -27.53 -24.43 -57.57
C ALA A 72 -26.59 -25.49 -56.94
N GLN A 73 -26.73 -26.75 -57.36
CA GLN A 73 -26.06 -27.91 -56.77
C GLN A 73 -25.15 -28.60 -57.80
N ARG A 74 -23.84 -28.73 -57.53
CA ARG A 74 -22.91 -29.49 -58.40
C ARG A 74 -21.93 -30.37 -57.62
N ARG A 75 -22.30 -31.65 -57.55
CA ARG A 75 -21.50 -32.90 -57.51
C ARG A 75 -20.07 -32.87 -56.92
N ALA A 76 -19.85 -33.75 -55.94
CA ALA A 76 -18.54 -34.33 -55.65
C ALA A 76 -18.11 -35.35 -56.74
N PRO A 77 -16.85 -35.81 -56.70
CA PRO A 77 -16.64 -37.26 -56.62
C PRO A 77 -15.86 -37.69 -55.36
N GLU A 78 -15.94 -38.98 -55.07
CA GLU A 78 -15.47 -39.66 -53.87
C GLU A 78 -14.13 -40.38 -54.12
N HIS A 79 -13.03 -39.97 -53.48
CA HIS A 79 -11.82 -40.79 -53.27
C HIS A 79 -10.84 -40.12 -52.27
N ALA A 80 -10.77 -40.63 -51.03
CA ALA A 80 -9.58 -40.62 -50.14
C ALA A 80 -9.94 -41.05 -48.69
N SER A 81 -10.27 -42.33 -48.46
CA SER A 81 -10.44 -42.83 -47.08
C SER A 81 -9.07 -43.17 -46.46
N LYS A 82 -8.91 -42.90 -45.16
CA LYS A 82 -7.82 -43.36 -44.26
C LYS A 82 -6.43 -42.74 -44.49
N ALA A 83 -6.23 -41.55 -43.91
CA ALA A 83 -4.92 -41.10 -43.44
C ALA A 83 -5.03 -40.56 -41.99
N SER A 84 -4.54 -41.34 -41.04
CA SER A 84 -4.20 -40.99 -39.64
C SER A 84 -5.18 -40.13 -38.81
N GLN A 85 -5.94 -40.78 -37.94
CA GLN A 85 -6.47 -40.14 -36.73
C GLN A 85 -5.31 -39.83 -35.75
N ALA A 86 -4.74 -38.63 -35.84
CA ALA A 86 -3.62 -38.21 -35.00
C ALA A 86 -3.76 -36.79 -34.41
N GLN A 87 -4.98 -36.30 -34.23
CA GLN A 87 -5.24 -35.12 -33.39
C GLN A 87 -5.19 -35.52 -31.90
N GLY A 88 -3.97 -35.81 -31.42
CA GLY A 88 -3.70 -35.97 -30.00
C GLY A 88 -4.07 -34.70 -29.23
N ALA A 89 -4.55 -34.84 -28.00
CA ALA A 89 -5.09 -33.74 -27.21
C ALA A 89 -4.04 -32.63 -27.00
N GLY A 90 -4.16 -31.55 -27.79
CA GLY A 90 -3.35 -30.34 -27.70
C GLY A 90 -3.66 -29.62 -26.39
N ASN A 91 -3.02 -30.06 -25.31
CA ASN A 91 -3.24 -29.57 -23.96
C ASN A 91 -3.09 -28.05 -23.94
N GLY A 92 -4.18 -27.34 -23.61
CA GLY A 92 -4.35 -25.90 -23.75
C GLY A 92 -3.55 -25.08 -22.74
N GLY A 93 -2.23 -25.27 -22.71
CA GLY A 93 -1.28 -24.53 -21.90
C GLY A 93 -1.30 -23.06 -22.26
N ALA A 94 -2.14 -22.30 -21.56
CA ALA A 94 -2.34 -20.87 -21.79
C ALA A 94 -0.99 -20.14 -21.81
N VAL A 95 -0.60 -19.64 -22.98
CA VAL A 95 0.71 -19.01 -23.24
C VAL A 95 1.01 -18.01 -22.12
N PRO A 96 2.10 -18.18 -21.34
CA PRO A 96 2.41 -17.34 -20.20
C PRO A 96 2.44 -15.87 -20.61
N ARG A 97 1.41 -15.12 -20.23
CA ARG A 97 1.17 -13.76 -20.74
C ARG A 97 2.40 -12.89 -20.48
N ALA A 98 2.95 -12.34 -21.57
CA ALA A 98 4.18 -11.55 -21.53
C ALA A 98 4.14 -10.51 -20.41
N ARG A 99 5.19 -10.51 -19.59
CA ARG A 99 5.32 -9.68 -18.38
C ARG A 99 5.56 -8.22 -18.81
N ASP A 100 4.68 -7.33 -18.36
CA ASP A 100 4.67 -5.92 -18.80
C ASP A 100 5.92 -5.16 -18.29
N PRO A 101 6.85 -4.74 -19.19
CA PRO A 101 8.08 -4.07 -18.78
C PRO A 101 7.83 -2.75 -18.05
N HIS A 102 6.76 -2.03 -18.40
CA HIS A 102 6.41 -0.74 -17.82
C HIS A 102 6.12 -0.86 -16.32
N LEU A 103 5.40 -1.91 -15.90
CA LEU A 103 5.07 -2.15 -14.50
C LEU A 103 6.27 -2.64 -13.70
N ASP A 104 7.19 -3.39 -14.31
CA ASP A 104 8.46 -3.76 -13.67
C ASP A 104 9.39 -2.56 -13.49
N ASN A 105 9.54 -1.74 -14.54
CA ASN A 105 10.31 -0.50 -14.48
C ASN A 105 9.73 0.46 -13.44
N ALA A 106 8.41 0.58 -13.34
CA ALA A 106 7.74 1.41 -12.33
C ALA A 106 8.05 0.96 -10.91
N LYS A 107 7.96 -0.35 -10.61
CA LYS A 107 8.33 -0.89 -9.28
C LYS A 107 9.82 -0.74 -8.99
N PHE A 108 10.69 -0.85 -10.01
CA PHE A 108 12.12 -0.69 -9.82
C PHE A 108 12.49 0.77 -9.49
N ILE A 109 12.05 1.73 -10.31
CA ILE A 109 12.31 3.14 -10.04
C ILE A 109 11.67 3.55 -8.70
N ALA A 110 10.43 3.11 -8.41
CA ALA A 110 9.78 3.40 -7.15
C ALA A 110 10.53 2.83 -5.93
N ILE A 111 11.21 1.66 -6.03
CA ILE A 111 12.00 1.16 -4.89
C ILE A 111 13.28 1.97 -4.66
N LEU A 112 13.87 2.55 -5.72
CA LEU A 112 14.95 3.52 -5.55
C LEU A 112 14.44 4.77 -4.81
N LEU A 113 13.25 5.27 -5.16
CA LEU A 113 12.64 6.42 -4.46
C LEU A 113 12.35 6.14 -2.98
N VAL A 114 11.89 4.93 -2.62
CA VAL A 114 11.74 4.50 -1.21
C VAL A 114 13.09 4.54 -0.48
N ALA A 115 14.12 3.91 -1.05
CA ALA A 115 15.44 3.86 -0.43
C ALA A 115 16.07 5.25 -0.28
N THR A 116 15.95 6.10 -1.31
CA THR A 116 16.38 7.50 -1.27
C THR A 116 15.61 8.29 -0.22
N GLY A 117 14.28 8.18 -0.17
CA GLY A 117 13.45 8.85 0.84
C GLY A 117 13.82 8.45 2.27
N HIS A 118 14.17 7.19 2.51
CA HIS A 118 14.69 6.75 3.80
C HIS A 118 16.11 7.27 4.11
N GLY A 119 16.95 7.52 3.09
CA GLY A 119 18.24 8.19 3.26
C GLY A 119 18.12 9.69 3.55
N MET A 120 17.20 10.40 2.89
CA MET A 120 16.94 11.83 3.14
C MET A 120 16.53 12.10 4.60
N ALA A 121 15.86 11.14 5.23
CA ALA A 121 15.41 11.22 6.64
C ALA A 121 16.54 11.10 7.68
N GLY A 122 17.81 11.08 7.25
CA GLY A 122 18.97 11.23 8.11
C GLY A 122 19.83 12.44 7.78
N VAL A 123 19.41 13.32 6.86
CA VAL A 123 20.12 14.58 6.50
C VAL A 123 19.10 15.71 6.32
N ASP A 124 18.01 15.65 7.10
CA ASP A 124 16.81 16.49 6.96
C ASP A 124 17.00 17.94 7.41
N GLU A 125 18.07 18.23 8.18
CA GLU A 125 18.63 19.57 8.41
C GLU A 125 18.92 20.33 7.11
N VAL A 126 19.19 19.63 6.00
CA VAL A 126 19.39 20.27 4.69
C VAL A 126 18.01 20.49 4.01
N PRO A 127 17.62 21.73 3.68
CA PRO A 127 16.32 22.02 3.03
C PRO A 127 16.02 21.18 1.79
N LEU A 128 17.05 20.88 0.99
CA LEU A 128 16.94 20.02 -0.18
C LEU A 128 16.53 18.58 0.17
N ALA A 129 17.08 18.01 1.24
CA ALA A 129 16.74 16.66 1.69
C ALA A 129 15.33 16.61 2.27
N SER A 130 14.98 17.58 3.12
CA SER A 130 13.61 17.72 3.65
C SER A 130 12.59 17.87 2.52
N ALA A 131 12.76 18.82 1.60
CA ALA A 131 11.86 18.98 0.45
C ALA A 131 11.75 17.68 -0.39
N THR A 132 12.87 16.98 -0.61
CA THR A 132 12.90 15.70 -1.32
C THR A 132 12.16 14.60 -0.55
N TYR A 133 12.35 14.49 0.77
CA TYR A 133 11.63 13.56 1.63
C TYR A 133 10.12 13.74 1.47
N TYR A 134 9.60 14.94 1.71
CA TYR A 134 8.16 15.20 1.63
C TYR A 134 7.63 14.97 0.21
N PHE A 135 8.34 15.42 -0.82
CA PHE A 135 7.96 15.23 -2.22
C PHE A 135 7.84 13.75 -2.59
N LEU A 136 8.84 12.93 -2.26
CA LEU A 136 8.80 11.49 -2.52
C LEU A 136 7.68 10.82 -1.72
N TYR A 137 7.48 11.20 -0.45
CA TYR A 137 6.44 10.62 0.41
C TYR A 137 5.00 10.95 -0.04
N LEU A 138 4.77 12.01 -0.83
CA LEU A 138 3.45 12.26 -1.43
C LEU A 138 2.99 11.15 -2.38
N PHE A 139 3.89 10.44 -3.08
CA PHE A 139 3.49 9.57 -4.20
C PHE A 139 4.18 8.21 -4.29
N HIS A 140 5.34 7.96 -3.68
CA HIS A 140 6.02 6.67 -3.84
C HIS A 140 5.18 5.51 -3.29
N MET A 141 4.53 5.67 -2.13
CA MET A 141 3.60 4.67 -1.61
C MET A 141 2.33 4.56 -2.49
N PRO A 142 1.59 5.65 -2.81
CA PRO A 142 0.50 5.60 -3.80
C PRO A 142 0.82 4.84 -5.08
N VAL A 143 1.98 5.06 -5.71
CA VAL A 143 2.46 4.31 -6.89
C VAL A 143 2.55 2.81 -6.59
N PHE A 144 3.25 2.41 -5.52
CA PHE A 144 3.37 1.01 -5.15
C PHE A 144 2.01 0.36 -4.89
N VAL A 145 1.14 1.06 -4.17
CA VAL A 145 -0.18 0.57 -3.78
C VAL A 145 -1.10 0.42 -5.01
N VAL A 146 -1.08 1.36 -5.96
CA VAL A 146 -1.79 1.24 -7.27
C VAL A 146 -1.28 0.03 -8.05
N ILE A 147 0.05 -0.16 -8.18
CA ILE A 147 0.60 -1.30 -8.92
C ILE A 147 0.25 -2.63 -8.24
N CYS A 148 0.32 -2.70 -6.91
CA CYS A 148 -0.10 -3.85 -6.13
C CYS A 148 -1.59 -4.18 -6.32
N GLY A 149 -2.47 -3.17 -6.37
CA GLY A 149 -3.88 -3.35 -6.73
C GLY A 149 -4.05 -3.86 -8.16
N TYR A 150 -3.38 -3.24 -9.13
CA TYR A 150 -3.46 -3.60 -10.55
C TYR A 150 -3.07 -5.06 -10.82
N VAL A 151 -2.03 -5.56 -10.14
CA VAL A 151 -1.59 -6.96 -10.23
C VAL A 151 -2.54 -7.90 -9.47
N SER A 152 -3.16 -7.44 -8.38
CA SER A 152 -4.03 -8.27 -7.51
C SER A 152 -5.43 -8.53 -8.07
N LYS A 153 -5.85 -7.88 -9.17
CA LYS A 153 -7.18 -8.09 -9.81
C LYS A 153 -7.59 -9.54 -10.03
N ARG A 154 -6.62 -10.39 -10.42
CA ARG A 154 -6.84 -11.81 -10.75
C ARG A 154 -6.81 -12.71 -9.51
N PHE A 155 -6.61 -12.14 -8.32
CA PHE A 155 -6.69 -12.87 -7.06
C PHE A 155 -8.12 -13.35 -6.82
N THR A 156 -8.24 -14.62 -6.46
CA THR A 156 -9.46 -15.26 -5.96
C THR A 156 -9.09 -16.00 -4.68
N LEU A 157 -9.94 -15.90 -3.66
CA LEU A 157 -9.66 -16.47 -2.35
C LEU A 157 -10.09 -17.95 -2.32
N THR A 158 -9.31 -18.78 -3.02
CA THR A 158 -9.37 -20.25 -2.98
C THR A 158 -8.18 -20.79 -2.21
N ASP A 159 -8.27 -21.98 -1.62
CA ASP A 159 -7.29 -22.55 -0.69
C ASP A 159 -5.84 -22.46 -1.20
N GLY A 160 -5.59 -22.90 -2.44
CA GLY A 160 -4.27 -22.82 -3.07
C GLY A 160 -3.76 -21.39 -3.29
N ASN A 161 -4.66 -20.43 -3.54
CA ASN A 161 -4.33 -19.01 -3.63
C ASN A 161 -4.13 -18.38 -2.24
N ALA A 162 -4.85 -18.83 -1.21
CA ALA A 162 -4.68 -18.39 0.16
C ALA A 162 -3.32 -18.82 0.72
N VAL A 163 -2.94 -20.10 0.59
CA VAL A 163 -1.61 -20.61 0.96
C VAL A 163 -0.50 -19.89 0.19
N LYS A 164 -0.68 -19.68 -1.12
CA LYS A 164 0.25 -18.90 -1.95
C LYS A 164 0.37 -17.44 -1.49
N HIS A 165 -0.73 -16.81 -1.06
CA HIS A 165 -0.74 -15.43 -0.57
C HIS A 165 -0.03 -15.32 0.78
N VAL A 166 -0.36 -16.18 1.75
CA VAL A 166 0.34 -16.32 3.04
C VAL A 166 1.85 -16.49 2.80
N ARG A 167 2.26 -17.41 1.91
CA ARG A 167 3.66 -17.60 1.52
C ARG A 167 4.30 -16.34 0.95
N SER A 168 3.60 -15.61 0.10
CA SER A 168 4.13 -14.43 -0.60
C SER A 168 4.13 -13.14 0.22
N THR A 169 3.59 -13.14 1.45
CA THR A 169 3.34 -11.89 2.19
C THR A 169 3.39 -12.06 3.70
N LEU A 170 2.61 -12.96 4.31
CA LEU A 170 2.60 -13.14 5.76
C LEU A 170 3.84 -13.87 6.29
N ALA A 171 4.32 -14.89 5.58
CA ALA A 171 5.54 -15.60 5.95
C ALA A 171 6.80 -14.69 5.93
N PRO A 172 7.10 -13.92 4.85
CA PRO A 172 8.18 -12.94 4.90
C PRO A 172 7.88 -11.79 5.88
N TYR A 173 6.63 -11.42 6.16
CA TYR A 173 6.32 -10.44 7.22
C TYR A 173 6.84 -10.92 8.59
N LEU A 174 6.52 -12.15 9.00
CA LEU A 174 6.96 -12.68 10.30
C LEU A 174 8.48 -12.82 10.40
N ILE A 175 9.14 -13.29 9.33
CA ILE A 175 10.61 -13.40 9.27
C ILE A 175 11.26 -12.02 9.38
N PHE A 176 10.85 -11.05 8.55
CA PHE A 176 11.46 -9.73 8.54
C PHE A 176 11.09 -8.90 9.77
N GLN A 177 9.88 -9.01 10.33
CA GLN A 177 9.51 -8.37 11.60
C GLN A 177 10.43 -8.85 12.73
N THR A 178 10.65 -10.16 12.85
CA THR A 178 11.54 -10.74 13.86
C THR A 178 12.99 -10.29 13.64
N ALA A 179 13.47 -10.30 12.39
CA ALA A 179 14.81 -9.85 12.04
C ALA A 179 15.02 -8.34 12.31
N TYR A 180 14.02 -7.49 12.05
CA TYR A 180 14.08 -6.06 12.36
C TYR A 180 14.04 -5.79 13.87
N SER A 181 13.24 -6.52 14.67
CA SER A 181 13.27 -6.43 16.14
C SER A 181 14.64 -6.86 16.70
N LEU A 182 15.20 -7.99 16.23
CA LEU A 182 16.54 -8.44 16.63
C LEU A 182 17.62 -7.42 16.26
N PHE A 183 17.54 -6.84 15.06
CA PHE A 183 18.49 -5.84 14.58
C PHE A 183 18.40 -4.51 15.37
N ALA A 184 17.18 -4.06 15.70
CA ALA A 184 16.98 -2.87 16.52
C ALA A 184 17.38 -3.05 18.00
N TRP A 185 17.29 -4.27 18.52
CA TRP A 185 17.84 -4.63 19.84
C TRP A 185 19.38 -4.68 19.82
N GLY A 186 19.97 -5.38 18.86
CA GLY A 186 21.42 -5.62 18.81
C GLY A 186 22.29 -4.43 18.35
N PHE A 187 21.71 -3.44 17.67
CA PHE A 187 22.44 -2.26 17.16
C PHE A 187 21.84 -0.90 17.56
N GLY A 188 20.60 -0.86 18.05
CA GLY A 188 19.85 0.40 18.24
C GLY A 188 19.43 0.69 19.68
N ASP A 189 20.04 0.02 20.66
CA ASP A 189 19.82 0.14 22.12
C ASP A 189 18.34 0.09 22.55
N ARG A 190 17.50 -0.65 21.81
CA ARG A 190 16.08 -0.83 22.13
C ARG A 190 15.86 -2.09 22.95
N PRO A 191 14.86 -2.14 23.86
CA PRO A 191 14.43 -3.39 24.47
C PRO A 191 13.97 -4.40 23.39
N PHE A 192 14.21 -5.69 23.62
CA PHE A 192 13.83 -6.73 22.67
C PHE A 192 12.32 -7.00 22.72
N GLU A 193 11.58 -6.42 21.79
CA GLU A 193 10.14 -6.62 21.66
C GLU A 193 9.77 -7.12 20.25
N ILE A 194 9.12 -8.30 20.19
CA ILE A 194 8.52 -8.82 18.95
C ILE A 194 7.06 -8.36 18.88
N GLY A 195 6.85 -7.08 18.58
CA GLY A 195 5.52 -6.52 18.34
C GLY A 195 4.88 -7.07 17.05
N LEU A 196 4.37 -8.31 17.05
CA LEU A 196 3.80 -8.94 15.85
C LEU A 196 2.62 -8.16 15.24
N LEU A 197 1.89 -7.42 16.07
CA LEU A 197 0.80 -6.53 15.65
C LEU A 197 1.26 -5.07 15.45
N ASN A 198 2.49 -4.72 15.80
CA ASN A 198 3.04 -3.35 15.72
C ASN A 198 4.22 -3.35 14.71
N PRO A 199 3.93 -3.26 13.39
CA PRO A 199 4.92 -3.51 12.35
C PRO A 199 6.09 -2.51 12.40
N TYR A 200 7.32 -3.02 12.47
CA TYR A 200 8.51 -2.19 12.56
C TYR A 200 8.92 -1.62 11.20
N TYR A 201 8.97 -0.29 11.13
CA TYR A 201 9.59 0.52 10.08
C TYR A 201 9.05 0.34 8.64
N ILE A 202 9.34 -0.78 7.99
CA ILE A 202 8.88 -1.10 6.62
C ILE A 202 7.99 -2.35 6.55
N THR A 203 7.91 -3.17 7.60
CA THR A 203 7.15 -4.43 7.53
C THR A 203 5.63 -4.20 7.37
N TRP A 204 5.14 -3.00 7.74
CA TRP A 204 3.74 -2.59 7.63
C TRP A 204 3.17 -2.76 6.22
N PHE A 205 3.97 -2.57 5.17
CA PHE A 205 3.48 -2.71 3.79
C PHE A 205 3.17 -4.16 3.42
N LEU A 206 3.86 -5.14 4.00
CA LEU A 206 3.49 -6.55 3.83
C LEU A 206 2.17 -6.85 4.55
N LEU A 207 2.00 -6.37 5.78
CA LEU A 207 0.75 -6.50 6.54
C LEU A 207 -0.43 -5.84 5.80
N ALA A 208 -0.22 -4.62 5.29
CA ALA A 208 -1.18 -3.90 4.47
C ALA A 208 -1.53 -4.66 3.18
N LEU A 209 -0.52 -5.14 2.44
CA LEU A 209 -0.70 -5.94 1.22
C LEU A 209 -1.41 -7.27 1.48
N PHE A 210 -1.25 -7.85 2.67
CA PHE A 210 -1.98 -9.03 3.10
C PHE A 210 -3.48 -8.75 3.23
N ILE A 211 -3.83 -7.72 4.00
CA ILE A 211 -5.20 -7.26 4.27
C ILE A 211 -5.89 -6.78 2.98
N TRP A 212 -5.24 -5.92 2.19
CA TRP A 212 -5.78 -5.40 0.93
C TRP A 212 -6.09 -6.51 -0.07
N ARG A 213 -5.21 -7.50 -0.24
CA ARG A 213 -5.48 -8.65 -1.12
C ARG A 213 -6.65 -9.51 -0.62
N ILE A 214 -6.72 -9.81 0.68
CA ILE A 214 -7.85 -10.55 1.25
C ILE A 214 -9.17 -9.79 1.05
N SER A 215 -9.16 -8.46 1.14
CA SER A 215 -10.34 -7.62 0.88
C SER A 215 -10.74 -7.52 -0.61
N THR A 216 -9.90 -7.95 -1.56
CA THR A 216 -10.13 -7.79 -3.01
C THR A 216 -11.49 -8.32 -3.51
N PRO A 217 -12.04 -9.46 -3.04
CA PRO A 217 -13.36 -9.93 -3.46
C PRO A 217 -14.52 -9.00 -3.05
N LEU A 218 -14.37 -8.23 -1.96
CA LEU A 218 -15.36 -7.25 -1.50
C LEU A 218 -15.40 -6.05 -2.45
N TRP A 219 -14.24 -5.43 -2.72
CA TRP A 219 -14.13 -4.30 -3.65
C TRP A 219 -14.61 -4.64 -5.06
N ARG A 220 -14.37 -5.87 -5.53
CA ARG A 220 -14.81 -6.35 -6.84
C ARG A 220 -16.33 -6.58 -6.96
N ARG A 221 -17.08 -6.60 -5.86
CA ARG A 221 -18.56 -6.72 -5.85
C ARG A 221 -19.30 -5.38 -5.76
N MET A 222 -18.62 -4.30 -5.38
CA MET A 222 -19.26 -3.00 -5.16
C MET A 222 -19.40 -2.17 -6.44
N ARG A 223 -20.46 -1.35 -6.51
CA ARG A 223 -20.77 -0.47 -7.66
C ARG A 223 -19.79 0.70 -7.83
N PHE A 224 -19.30 1.24 -6.71
CA PHE A 224 -18.45 2.43 -6.63
C PHE A 224 -17.27 2.23 -5.67
N PRO A 225 -16.42 1.21 -5.86
CA PRO A 225 -15.49 0.75 -4.82
C PRO A 225 -14.45 1.80 -4.44
N VAL A 226 -13.99 2.63 -5.38
CA VAL A 226 -13.04 3.73 -5.10
C VAL A 226 -13.67 4.77 -4.17
N ALA A 227 -14.92 5.20 -4.42
CA ALA A 227 -15.61 6.16 -3.56
C ALA A 227 -15.83 5.60 -2.14
N VAL A 228 -16.25 4.34 -2.02
CA VAL A 228 -16.40 3.66 -0.71
C VAL A 228 -15.04 3.58 0.00
N SER A 229 -13.96 3.25 -0.70
CA SER A 229 -12.62 3.18 -0.09
C SER A 229 -12.11 4.55 0.37
N VAL A 230 -12.45 5.64 -0.31
CA VAL A 230 -12.14 7.01 0.16
C VAL A 230 -12.94 7.34 1.42
N VAL A 231 -14.24 7.03 1.47
CA VAL A 231 -15.06 7.24 2.69
C VAL A 231 -14.48 6.47 3.88
N VAL A 232 -14.11 5.19 3.71
CA VAL A 232 -13.46 4.40 4.77
C VAL A 232 -12.10 4.99 5.17
N ALA A 233 -11.30 5.46 4.20
CA ALA A 233 -10.01 6.10 4.48
C ALA A 233 -10.17 7.40 5.30
N LEU A 234 -11.19 8.22 5.03
CA LEU A 234 -11.46 9.44 5.79
C LEU A 234 -11.99 9.13 7.19
N LEU A 235 -12.98 8.24 7.31
CA LEU A 235 -13.53 7.82 8.61
C LEU A 235 -12.46 7.20 9.53
N ALA A 236 -11.47 6.52 8.97
CA ALA A 236 -10.32 6.00 9.70
C ALA A 236 -9.44 7.10 10.33
N PHE A 237 -9.40 8.31 9.76
CA PHE A 237 -8.69 9.46 10.37
C PHE A 237 -9.56 10.26 11.35
N MET A 238 -10.88 10.12 11.28
CA MET A 238 -11.86 10.69 12.22
C MET A 238 -12.12 9.80 13.46
N SER A 239 -11.41 8.66 13.56
CA SER A 239 -11.58 7.66 14.62
C SER A 239 -10.25 7.43 15.33
N ASP A 240 -10.28 7.17 16.64
CA ASP A 240 -9.12 6.58 17.31
C ASP A 240 -9.07 5.08 16.98
N LEU A 241 -8.02 4.69 16.25
CA LEU A 241 -7.69 3.31 15.90
C LEU A 241 -6.46 2.79 16.65
N GLY A 242 -5.82 3.63 17.47
CA GLY A 242 -4.51 3.38 18.06
C GLY A 242 -3.38 3.16 17.04
N GLY A 243 -2.20 2.80 17.55
CA GLY A 243 -1.03 2.45 16.71
C GLY A 243 -1.02 1.01 16.18
N THR A 244 -1.94 0.16 16.66
CA THR A 244 -1.95 -1.29 16.37
C THR A 244 -2.24 -1.55 14.89
N LEU A 245 -1.53 -2.53 14.30
CA LEU A 245 -1.54 -2.91 12.88
C LEU A 245 -1.19 -1.79 11.90
N ASP A 246 -0.80 -0.59 12.36
CA ASP A 246 -0.56 0.59 11.50
C ASP A 246 -1.82 0.98 10.70
N LEU A 247 -3.02 0.80 11.29
CA LEU A 247 -4.32 0.89 10.60
C LEU A 247 -4.53 2.19 9.82
N TYR A 248 -4.07 3.33 10.34
CA TYR A 248 -4.12 4.63 9.66
C TYR A 248 -3.48 4.59 8.26
N ARG A 249 -2.35 3.88 8.10
CA ARG A 249 -1.70 3.68 6.79
C ARG A 249 -2.48 2.71 5.92
N ILE A 250 -2.94 1.60 6.49
CA ILE A 250 -3.65 0.54 5.77
C ILE A 250 -4.95 1.08 5.17
N LEU A 251 -5.75 1.78 5.97
CA LEU A 251 -7.02 2.35 5.53
C LEU A 251 -6.81 3.63 4.71
N GLY A 252 -5.89 4.51 5.14
CA GLY A 252 -5.59 5.76 4.45
C GLY A 252 -5.07 5.60 3.02
N LEU A 253 -4.26 4.57 2.75
CA LEU A 253 -3.73 4.28 1.41
C LEU A 253 -4.60 3.28 0.61
N MET A 254 -5.61 2.66 1.22
CA MET A 254 -6.53 1.74 0.56
C MET A 254 -7.18 2.28 -0.73
N PRO A 255 -7.53 3.58 -0.86
CA PRO A 255 -8.07 4.13 -2.11
C PRO A 255 -7.17 3.89 -3.33
N PHE A 256 -5.85 3.93 -3.14
CA PHE A 256 -4.88 3.66 -4.21
C PHE A 256 -4.89 2.18 -4.62
N PHE A 257 -5.11 1.25 -3.68
CA PHE A 257 -5.16 -0.18 -3.98
C PHE A 257 -6.43 -0.51 -4.75
N VAL A 258 -7.56 0.05 -4.31
CA VAL A 258 -8.87 -0.12 -4.93
C VAL A 258 -8.95 0.56 -6.30
N LEU A 259 -8.32 1.73 -6.46
CA LEU A 259 -8.08 2.33 -7.77
C LEU A 259 -7.28 1.38 -8.67
N GLY A 260 -6.19 0.79 -8.15
CA GLY A 260 -5.42 -0.22 -8.87
C GLY A 260 -6.27 -1.40 -9.34
N LEU A 261 -7.21 -1.89 -8.51
CA LEU A 261 -8.14 -2.96 -8.87
C LEU A 261 -9.08 -2.60 -10.03
N VAL A 262 -9.50 -1.33 -10.18
CA VAL A 262 -10.42 -0.90 -11.26
C VAL A 262 -9.73 -0.27 -12.48
N LEU A 263 -8.50 0.20 -12.34
CA LEU A 263 -7.70 0.84 -13.40
C LEU A 263 -7.59 -0.04 -14.64
N ARG A 264 -8.11 0.38 -15.79
CA ARG A 264 -8.16 -0.48 -17.00
C ARG A 264 -6.86 -0.40 -17.82
N PRO A 265 -6.47 -1.42 -18.61
CA PRO A 265 -5.23 -1.42 -19.39
C PRO A 265 -5.11 -0.22 -20.35
N GLU A 266 -6.24 0.21 -20.92
CA GLU A 266 -6.30 1.32 -21.88
C GLU A 266 -5.95 2.66 -21.21
N MET A 267 -6.17 2.77 -19.89
CA MET A 267 -5.75 3.93 -19.10
C MET A 267 -4.23 3.96 -18.90
N LEU A 268 -3.57 2.80 -18.83
CA LEU A 268 -2.10 2.75 -18.85
C LEU A 268 -1.56 3.13 -20.23
N GLU A 269 -2.20 2.73 -21.33
CA GLU A 269 -1.80 3.15 -22.68
C GLU A 269 -1.93 4.66 -22.91
N ILE A 270 -2.88 5.33 -22.26
CA ILE A 270 -2.94 6.81 -22.25
C ILE A 270 -1.70 7.42 -21.59
N LEU A 271 -1.26 6.89 -20.44
CA LEU A 271 -0.05 7.36 -19.73
C LEU A 271 1.23 7.15 -20.56
N ARG A 272 1.26 6.18 -21.47
CA ARG A 272 2.43 5.86 -22.31
C ARG A 272 2.66 6.86 -23.45
N ARG A 273 1.70 7.74 -23.75
CA ARG A 273 1.76 8.76 -24.82
C ARG A 273 2.80 9.84 -24.51
N THR A 274 3.55 10.28 -25.52
CA THR A 274 4.64 11.28 -25.37
C THR A 274 4.18 12.60 -24.76
N ALA A 275 2.99 13.11 -25.13
CA ALA A 275 2.43 14.32 -24.53
C ALA A 275 2.15 14.15 -23.02
N VAL A 276 1.65 12.98 -22.60
CA VAL A 276 1.35 12.67 -21.20
C VAL A 276 2.64 12.43 -20.39
N ARG A 277 3.71 11.94 -21.04
CA ARG A 277 5.08 11.91 -20.47
C ARG A 277 5.63 13.30 -20.18
N VAL A 278 5.54 14.22 -21.14
CA VAL A 278 6.01 15.60 -20.97
C VAL A 278 5.19 16.29 -19.88
N LEU A 279 3.86 16.17 -19.91
CA LEU A 279 2.99 16.69 -18.86
C LEU A 279 3.35 16.10 -17.49
N GLY A 280 3.54 14.78 -17.39
CA GLY A 280 3.94 14.11 -16.15
C GLY A 280 5.29 14.60 -15.61
N ALA A 281 6.28 14.81 -16.47
CA ALA A 281 7.57 15.37 -16.07
C ALA A 281 7.43 16.81 -15.53
N VAL A 282 6.63 17.65 -16.19
CA VAL A 282 6.31 19.02 -15.73
C VAL A 282 5.55 18.99 -14.41
N THR A 283 4.56 18.09 -14.24
CA THR A 283 3.80 17.93 -13.00
C THR A 283 4.69 17.51 -11.83
N LEU A 284 5.62 16.56 -12.04
CA LEU A 284 6.58 16.15 -11.01
C LEU A 284 7.53 17.29 -10.63
N ALA A 285 8.06 18.03 -11.61
CA ALA A 285 8.94 19.17 -11.35
C ALA A 285 8.21 20.31 -10.61
N ALA A 286 7.00 20.68 -11.06
CA ALA A 286 6.18 21.70 -10.42
C ALA A 286 5.79 21.32 -8.98
N ALA A 287 5.47 20.05 -8.73
CA ALA A 287 5.15 19.57 -7.39
C ALA A 287 6.37 19.45 -6.47
N PHE A 288 7.58 19.19 -7.00
CA PHE A 288 8.81 19.29 -6.23
C PHE A 288 9.08 20.74 -5.80
N VAL A 289 8.95 21.72 -6.71
CA VAL A 289 9.08 23.15 -6.38
C VAL A 289 8.01 23.59 -5.38
N GLY A 290 6.76 23.18 -5.58
CA GLY A 290 5.67 23.44 -4.64
C GLY A 290 5.93 22.86 -3.25
N MET A 291 6.48 21.64 -3.17
CA MET A 291 6.84 21.04 -1.88
C MET A 291 8.08 21.69 -1.24
N TYR A 292 9.05 22.18 -2.03
CA TYR A 292 10.18 22.95 -1.51
C TYR A 292 9.72 24.22 -0.78
N VAL A 293 8.62 24.84 -1.23
CA VAL A 293 7.99 25.99 -0.55
C VAL A 293 7.06 25.56 0.59
N ALA A 294 6.38 24.42 0.48
CA ALA A 294 5.37 23.99 1.45
C ALA A 294 5.90 23.21 2.67
N TYR A 295 7.02 22.47 2.54
CA TYR A 295 7.50 21.60 3.62
C TYR A 295 7.80 22.32 4.97
N PRO A 296 8.29 23.58 5.03
CA PRO A 296 8.56 24.26 6.31
C PRO A 296 7.28 24.55 7.11
N HIS A 297 6.12 24.46 6.47
CA HIS A 297 4.80 24.78 7.05
C HIS A 297 3.92 23.53 7.22
N MET A 298 4.48 22.32 7.06
CA MET A 298 3.71 21.08 7.02
C MET A 298 4.36 19.97 7.85
N ASP A 299 3.62 19.37 8.78
CA ASP A 299 4.10 18.27 9.62
C ASP A 299 4.28 16.96 8.82
N ALA A 300 5.47 16.34 8.90
CA ALA A 300 5.79 15.04 8.28
C ALA A 300 4.82 13.91 8.64
N ARG A 301 4.06 13.99 9.74
CA ARG A 301 2.99 13.02 10.08
C ARG A 301 1.86 13.01 9.04
N TRP A 302 1.64 14.09 8.29
CA TRP A 302 0.72 14.13 7.15
C TRP A 302 1.09 13.11 6.08
N VAL A 303 2.29 13.21 5.51
CA VAL A 303 2.78 12.34 4.42
C VAL A 303 3.18 10.94 4.88
N ARG A 304 3.34 10.71 6.19
CA ARG A 304 3.58 9.37 6.77
C ARG A 304 2.31 8.54 6.99
N TRP A 305 1.12 9.16 6.91
CA TRP A 305 -0.21 8.53 7.08
C TRP A 305 -0.41 7.77 8.41
N THR A 306 0.24 8.20 9.49
CA THR A 306 0.35 7.45 10.77
C THR A 306 -0.57 7.88 11.92
N HIS A 307 -1.36 8.95 11.76
CA HIS A 307 -2.02 9.64 12.88
C HIS A 307 -3.43 10.09 12.50
N SER A 308 -4.38 10.05 13.45
CA SER A 308 -5.74 10.61 13.31
C SER A 308 -5.72 12.14 13.20
N ASN A 309 -6.88 12.76 12.92
CA ASN A 309 -7.02 14.21 12.92
C ASN A 309 -6.82 14.79 14.34
N ALA A 310 -7.31 14.08 15.37
CA ALA A 310 -7.12 14.42 16.78
C ALA A 310 -5.64 14.37 17.20
N ASP A 311 -4.90 13.32 16.85
CA ASP A 311 -3.45 13.20 17.09
C ASP A 311 -2.66 14.35 16.45
N MET A 312 -3.13 14.86 15.30
CA MET A 312 -2.55 15.98 14.58
C MET A 312 -2.92 17.35 15.19
N GLY A 313 -3.80 17.39 16.19
CA GLY A 313 -4.26 18.62 16.84
C GLY A 313 -5.17 19.49 15.97
N VAL A 314 -5.83 18.92 14.96
CA VAL A 314 -6.66 19.68 14.01
C VAL A 314 -8.12 19.23 14.04
N GLY A 315 -9.04 20.18 13.84
CA GLY A 315 -10.47 19.86 13.73
C GLY A 315 -10.78 18.98 12.51
N GLU A 316 -11.78 18.10 12.67
CA GLU A 316 -12.10 17.04 11.71
C GLU A 316 -12.33 17.52 10.27
N VAL A 317 -12.93 18.69 10.08
CA VAL A 317 -13.14 19.28 8.73
C VAL A 317 -11.81 19.62 8.07
N THR A 318 -10.89 20.26 8.81
CA THR A 318 -9.55 20.63 8.34
C THR A 318 -8.70 19.39 8.05
N GLY A 319 -8.73 18.41 8.96
CA GLY A 319 -8.02 17.14 8.77
C GLY A 319 -8.55 16.36 7.57
N THR A 320 -9.88 16.24 7.43
CA THR A 320 -10.54 15.60 6.27
C THR A 320 -10.20 16.31 4.95
N ALA A 321 -10.22 17.66 4.93
CA ALA A 321 -9.84 18.43 3.74
C ALA A 321 -8.36 18.20 3.37
N MET A 322 -7.46 18.16 4.35
CA MET A 322 -6.04 17.86 4.14
C MET A 322 -5.82 16.43 3.63
N ARG A 323 -6.52 15.43 4.21
CA ARG A 323 -6.48 14.04 3.72
C ARG A 323 -7.01 13.92 2.29
N MET A 324 -8.07 14.63 1.92
CA MET A 324 -8.54 14.72 0.53
C MET A 324 -7.51 15.37 -0.41
N GLY A 325 -6.86 16.46 0.02
CA GLY A 325 -5.77 17.11 -0.72
C GLY A 325 -4.57 16.18 -0.96
N LEU A 326 -4.20 15.38 0.05
CA LEU A 326 -3.15 14.36 -0.05
C LEU A 326 -3.55 13.20 -0.96
N LEU A 327 -4.81 12.73 -0.92
CA LEU A 327 -5.32 11.68 -1.82
C LEU A 327 -5.31 12.14 -3.29
N LEU A 328 -5.76 13.37 -3.56
CA LEU A 328 -5.75 13.95 -4.90
C LEU A 328 -4.34 14.21 -5.42
N THR A 329 -3.46 14.80 -4.58
CA THR A 329 -2.05 15.03 -4.92
C THR A 329 -1.31 13.72 -5.18
N GLY A 330 -1.47 12.72 -4.31
CA GLY A 330 -0.87 11.40 -4.48
C GLY A 330 -1.38 10.66 -5.73
N LEU A 331 -2.65 10.86 -6.11
CA LEU A 331 -3.21 10.35 -7.36
C LEU A 331 -2.58 10.99 -8.60
N VAL A 332 -2.54 12.33 -8.64
CA VAL A 332 -1.96 13.09 -9.76
C VAL A 332 -0.48 12.75 -9.93
N LEU A 333 0.29 12.71 -8.84
CA LEU A 333 1.72 12.40 -8.89
C LEU A 333 2.00 10.92 -9.20
N ALA A 334 1.15 9.98 -8.75
CA ALA A 334 1.27 8.59 -9.16
C ALA A 334 1.00 8.39 -10.66
N ALA A 335 0.01 9.12 -11.22
CA ALA A 335 -0.24 9.11 -12.67
C ALA A 335 0.91 9.75 -13.45
N ALA A 336 1.42 10.90 -13.00
CA ALA A 336 2.56 11.59 -13.60
C ALA A 336 3.84 10.74 -13.60
N PHE A 337 4.15 10.08 -12.47
CA PHE A 337 5.23 9.10 -12.37
C PHE A 337 5.05 7.95 -13.36
N LEU A 338 3.87 7.30 -13.36
CA LEU A 338 3.59 6.18 -14.25
C LEU A 338 3.65 6.56 -15.74
N ALA A 339 3.40 7.81 -16.11
CA ALA A 339 3.61 8.29 -17.47
C ALA A 339 5.12 8.34 -17.83
N VAL A 340 5.92 9.00 -16.99
CA VAL A 340 7.37 9.21 -17.19
C VAL A 340 8.15 7.90 -17.23
N VAL A 341 7.72 6.85 -16.50
CA VAL A 341 8.37 5.54 -16.50
C VAL A 341 8.50 4.95 -17.93
N PRO A 342 9.70 4.49 -18.34
CA PRO A 342 9.89 3.84 -19.63
C PRO A 342 9.06 2.56 -19.78
N SER A 343 8.37 2.40 -20.92
CA SER A 343 7.57 1.19 -21.23
C SER A 343 8.33 0.13 -22.01
N ARG A 344 9.54 0.45 -22.50
CA ARG A 344 10.44 -0.51 -23.14
C ARG A 344 11.11 -1.42 -22.10
N GLN A 345 11.64 -2.56 -22.55
CA GLN A 345 12.61 -3.30 -21.74
C GLN A 345 13.86 -2.43 -21.51
N THR A 346 14.43 -2.55 -20.32
CA THR A 346 15.65 -1.89 -19.84
C THR A 346 16.48 -2.91 -19.06
N TRP A 347 17.74 -2.59 -18.75
CA TRP A 347 18.62 -3.50 -17.99
C TRP A 347 18.09 -3.86 -16.59
N TYR A 348 17.22 -3.03 -16.00
CA TYR A 348 16.57 -3.29 -14.71
C TYR A 348 15.15 -3.89 -14.82
N THR A 349 14.63 -4.10 -16.03
CA THR A 349 13.32 -4.76 -16.20
C THR A 349 13.37 -6.17 -15.62
N GLY A 350 12.50 -6.44 -14.66
CA GLY A 350 12.41 -7.75 -14.01
C GLY A 350 13.26 -7.92 -12.74
N MET A 351 14.04 -6.90 -12.35
CA MET A 351 14.81 -6.87 -11.09
C MET A 351 13.99 -7.29 -9.86
N ALA A 352 14.66 -7.83 -8.85
CA ALA A 352 14.03 -8.48 -7.70
C ALA A 352 13.52 -7.47 -6.64
N THR A 353 12.59 -6.58 -7.01
CA THR A 353 12.21 -5.41 -6.20
C THR A 353 11.73 -5.72 -4.77
N LEU A 354 11.17 -6.90 -4.50
CA LEU A 354 10.78 -7.33 -3.15
C LEU A 354 12.01 -7.59 -2.25
N TYR A 355 13.13 -8.04 -2.83
CA TYR A 355 14.38 -8.26 -2.10
C TYR A 355 15.02 -6.92 -1.74
N THR A 356 15.12 -6.00 -2.70
CA THR A 356 15.49 -4.60 -2.42
C THR A 356 14.58 -4.00 -1.34
N TYR A 357 13.26 -4.20 -1.42
CA TYR A 357 12.32 -3.71 -0.42
C TYR A 357 12.62 -4.22 0.98
N LEU A 358 12.78 -5.53 1.18
CA LEU A 358 12.95 -6.08 2.52
C LEU A 358 14.37 -5.87 3.08
N LEU A 359 15.38 -5.69 2.21
CA LEU A 359 16.78 -5.57 2.62
C LEU A 359 17.27 -4.13 2.83
N HIS A 360 16.81 -3.13 2.05
CA HIS A 360 17.34 -1.76 2.17
C HIS A 360 17.05 -1.11 3.54
N GLY A 361 16.02 -1.58 4.25
CA GLY A 361 15.69 -1.12 5.59
C GLY A 361 16.79 -1.46 6.62
N PHE A 362 17.52 -2.57 6.45
CA PHE A 362 18.67 -2.89 7.31
C PHE A 362 19.85 -1.95 7.03
N PHE A 363 20.11 -1.60 5.77
CA PHE A 363 21.20 -0.68 5.44
C PHE A 363 20.92 0.72 5.97
N THR A 364 19.72 1.26 5.71
CA THR A 364 19.31 2.57 6.22
C THR A 364 19.33 2.60 7.75
N ARG A 365 18.84 1.56 8.44
CA ARG A 365 18.93 1.47 9.91
C ARG A 365 20.34 1.28 10.44
N LEU A 366 21.18 0.45 9.80
CA LEU A 366 22.58 0.26 10.18
C LEU A 366 23.31 1.59 10.15
N PHE A 367 23.19 2.35 9.04
CA PHE A 367 23.76 3.67 8.94
C PHE A 367 23.29 4.58 10.08
N THR A 368 21.97 4.74 10.29
CA THR A 368 21.42 5.52 11.42
C THR A 368 21.98 5.11 12.78
N PHE A 369 22.10 3.81 13.05
CA PHE A 369 22.65 3.30 14.32
C PHE A 369 24.15 3.53 14.47
N THR A 370 24.90 3.66 13.37
CA THR A 370 26.33 3.99 13.36
C THR A 370 26.64 5.49 13.36
N GLY A 371 25.65 6.36 13.60
CA GLY A 371 25.87 7.82 13.73
C GLY A 371 26.32 8.51 12.43
N TRP A 372 26.17 7.86 11.27
CA TRP A 372 26.67 8.36 9.97
C TRP A 372 26.26 9.79 9.64
N ASN A 373 25.08 10.21 10.08
CA ASN A 373 24.46 11.51 9.86
C ASN A 373 25.00 12.64 10.74
N GLU A 374 25.78 12.31 11.77
CA GLU A 374 26.42 13.28 12.67
C GLU A 374 27.65 13.93 12.02
N ALA A 375 28.10 13.42 10.86
CA ALA A 375 29.24 13.98 10.13
C ALA A 375 28.82 15.20 9.28
N ASP A 376 29.17 16.41 9.73
CA ASP A 376 28.79 17.71 9.14
C ASP A 376 28.84 17.79 7.61
N TRP A 377 29.82 17.15 6.98
CA TRP A 377 30.01 17.17 5.52
C TRP A 377 28.85 16.53 4.74
N LEU A 378 28.08 15.62 5.35
CA LEU A 378 26.87 15.04 4.78
C LEU A 378 25.67 15.99 4.88
N ASN A 379 25.66 16.89 5.85
CA ASN A 379 24.63 17.94 6.03
C ASN A 379 24.90 19.14 5.10
N THR A 380 25.25 18.84 3.85
CA THR A 380 25.53 19.79 2.76
C THR A 380 24.81 19.34 1.49
N VAL A 381 24.59 20.23 0.51
CA VAL A 381 23.97 19.85 -0.77
C VAL A 381 24.75 18.74 -1.52
N PRO A 382 26.10 18.77 -1.62
CA PRO A 382 26.87 17.65 -2.14
C PRO A 382 26.69 16.35 -1.32
N GLY A 383 26.60 16.45 0.01
CA GLY A 383 26.31 15.33 0.90
C GLY A 383 24.96 14.67 0.58
N VAL A 384 23.88 15.45 0.51
CA VAL A 384 22.53 14.98 0.14
C VAL A 384 22.51 14.29 -1.23
N LEU A 385 23.23 14.84 -2.22
CA LEU A 385 23.36 14.22 -3.54
C LEU A 385 24.12 12.89 -3.48
N LEU A 386 25.19 12.80 -2.68
CA LEU A 386 25.91 11.54 -2.44
C LEU A 386 24.99 10.51 -1.77
N VAL A 387 24.19 10.90 -0.77
CA VAL A 387 23.21 10.02 -0.11
C VAL A 387 22.21 9.47 -1.12
N ALA A 388 21.65 10.32 -1.98
CA ALA A 388 20.72 9.88 -3.02
C ALA A 388 21.36 8.87 -4.00
N VAL A 389 22.63 9.06 -4.36
CA VAL A 389 23.40 8.12 -5.20
C VAL A 389 23.67 6.81 -4.46
N VAL A 390 24.15 6.86 -3.21
CA VAL A 390 24.44 5.67 -2.38
C VAL A 390 23.17 4.84 -2.14
N CYS A 391 22.05 5.47 -1.83
CA CYS A 391 20.75 4.81 -1.72
C CYS A 391 20.32 4.14 -3.03
N CYS A 392 20.44 4.82 -4.18
CA CYS A 392 20.10 4.26 -5.49
C CYS A 392 21.01 3.07 -5.86
N VAL A 393 22.33 3.18 -5.66
CA VAL A 393 23.30 2.13 -5.95
C VAL A 393 23.11 0.94 -5.01
N GLY A 394 23.00 1.17 -3.70
CA GLY A 394 22.73 0.11 -2.72
C GLY A 394 21.43 -0.64 -3.00
N ALA A 395 20.33 0.08 -3.25
CA ALA A 395 19.04 -0.52 -3.60
C ALA A 395 19.11 -1.33 -4.91
N THR A 396 19.89 -0.87 -5.89
CA THR A 396 20.16 -1.61 -7.13
C THR A 396 20.94 -2.91 -6.85
N LEU A 397 22.03 -2.84 -6.07
CA LEU A 397 22.86 -3.99 -5.71
C LEU A 397 22.07 -5.06 -4.96
N LEU A 398 21.15 -4.65 -4.07
CA LEU A 398 20.25 -5.56 -3.35
C LEU A 398 19.21 -6.28 -4.24
N GLY A 399 18.96 -5.78 -5.44
CA GLY A 399 18.09 -6.42 -6.43
C GLY A 399 18.78 -7.51 -7.27
N THR A 400 20.10 -7.69 -7.12
CA THR A 400 20.92 -8.56 -7.98
C THR A 400 20.79 -10.06 -7.67
N SER A 401 21.09 -10.89 -8.67
CA SER A 401 21.00 -12.36 -8.57
C SER A 401 21.80 -13.01 -7.43
N PRO A 402 23.02 -12.55 -7.03
CA PRO A 402 23.73 -13.10 -5.88
C PRO A 402 22.99 -12.84 -4.56
N VAL A 403 22.59 -11.58 -4.29
CA VAL A 403 21.83 -11.21 -3.09
C VAL A 403 20.51 -11.99 -3.05
N ARG A 404 19.81 -12.06 -4.20
CA ARG A 404 18.58 -12.84 -4.34
C ARG A 404 18.77 -14.32 -3.98
N ARG A 405 19.89 -14.93 -4.39
CA ARG A 405 20.19 -16.35 -4.11
C ARG A 405 20.40 -16.59 -2.61
N VAL A 406 21.20 -15.74 -1.94
CA VAL A 406 21.53 -15.88 -0.52
C VAL A 406 20.31 -15.65 0.38
N THR A 407 19.48 -14.64 0.07
CA THR A 407 18.36 -14.22 0.93
C THR A 407 17.01 -14.86 0.57
N ARG A 408 16.99 -15.78 -0.42
CA ARG A 408 15.76 -16.42 -0.92
C ARG A 408 14.95 -17.13 0.16
N TRP A 409 15.62 -17.75 1.14
CA TRP A 409 14.94 -18.48 2.22
C TRP A 409 14.08 -17.57 3.10
N ALA A 410 14.46 -16.29 3.26
CA ALA A 410 13.72 -15.29 4.04
C ALA A 410 12.64 -14.58 3.20
N VAL A 411 12.90 -14.33 1.92
CA VAL A 411 12.01 -13.54 1.03
C VAL A 411 10.97 -14.40 0.29
N GLU A 412 11.30 -15.65 -0.06
CA GLU A 412 10.42 -16.62 -0.74
C GLU A 412 10.25 -17.94 0.06
N PRO A 413 10.07 -17.90 1.41
CA PRO A 413 10.14 -19.07 2.29
C PRO A 413 9.24 -20.22 1.83
N ASP A 414 9.71 -21.47 1.90
CA ASP A 414 8.93 -22.62 1.44
C ASP A 414 8.07 -23.25 2.54
N ILE A 415 6.96 -22.57 2.85
CA ILE A 415 6.01 -23.04 3.86
C ILE A 415 5.15 -24.23 3.42
N ARG A 416 5.35 -24.81 2.22
CA ARG A 416 4.53 -25.95 1.73
C ARG A 416 4.47 -27.15 2.70
N PRO A 417 5.54 -27.54 3.42
CA PRO A 417 5.48 -28.62 4.40
C PRO A 417 4.57 -28.36 5.60
N LEU A 418 4.13 -27.11 5.84
CA LEU A 418 3.17 -26.76 6.89
C LEU A 418 1.70 -26.91 6.44
N PHE A 419 1.45 -27.21 5.16
CA PHE A 419 0.11 -27.34 4.57
C PHE A 419 -0.11 -28.66 3.83
N SER A 420 0.81 -29.62 3.94
CA SER A 420 0.52 -31.01 3.60
C SER A 420 -0.49 -31.58 4.59
N LYS A 421 -1.61 -32.11 4.09
CA LYS A 421 -2.52 -32.92 4.91
C LYS A 421 -1.77 -34.11 5.50
N GLN A 422 -2.06 -34.42 6.76
CA GLN A 422 -1.99 -35.79 7.29
C GLN A 422 -3.19 -36.58 6.77
#